data_AF-A0A242CV39-F1
#
_entry.id   AF-A0A242CV39-F1
#
_cell.length_a   1.000
_cell.length_b   1.000
_cell.length_c   1.000
_cell.angle_alpha   90.00
_cell.angle_beta   90.00
_cell.angle_gamma   90.00
#
_symmetry.space_group_name_H-M   'P 1'
#
loop_
_entity.id
_entity.type
_entity.pdbx_description
1 polymer ?
#
loop_
_entity_poly.entity_id
_entity_poly.type
_entity_poly.pdbx_seq_one_letter_code
_entity_poly.pdbx_strand_id
1 'polypeptide(L)'
;MQMLSFIQEAGIEILSDEAILLDEAFYLIGRKDLSPIGYQGTMLRADLSALVAPEMTSYPGILTDHQPSPLSDYQDVDLILSRHTHHGQLFPFNLVTKAFYEIDYGHLQAASGEQIIVSSGVGT
;
A
#
# COMPACT_ATOMS: atom_id res chain seq x y z
N MET A 1 -9.96 19.37 -3.35
CA MET A 1 -11.38 18.98 -3.45
C MET A 1 -11.80 18.67 -4.89
N GLN A 2 -11.48 19.50 -5.88
CA GLN A 2 -11.85 19.25 -7.30
C GLN A 2 -11.36 17.89 -7.87
N MET A 3 -10.17 17.42 -7.49
CA MET A 3 -9.67 16.10 -7.92
C MET A 3 -10.48 14.95 -7.31
N LEU A 4 -10.83 15.06 -6.02
CA LEU A 4 -11.59 14.02 -5.33
C LEU A 4 -12.98 13.87 -5.93
N SER A 5 -13.66 15.01 -6.16
CA SER A 5 -14.97 15.01 -6.82
C SER A 5 -14.88 14.44 -8.24
N PHE A 6 -13.84 14.79 -9.01
CA PHE A 6 -13.64 14.23 -10.34
C PHE A 6 -13.48 12.70 -10.32
N ILE A 7 -12.68 12.14 -9.41
CA ILE A 7 -12.47 10.70 -9.29
C ILE A 7 -13.80 9.99 -8.93
N GLN A 8 -14.55 10.55 -7.98
CA GLN A 8 -15.84 10.01 -7.56
C GLN A 8 -16.89 10.10 -8.68
N GLU A 9 -16.95 11.22 -9.40
CA GLU A 9 -17.85 11.41 -10.56
C GLU A 9 -17.50 10.47 -11.73
N ALA A 10 -16.23 10.07 -11.84
CA ALA A 10 -15.78 9.05 -12.80
C ALA A 10 -16.15 7.61 -12.39
N GLY A 11 -16.82 7.41 -11.25
CA GLY A 11 -17.21 6.09 -10.75
C GLY A 11 -16.06 5.31 -10.11
N ILE A 12 -14.99 5.98 -9.69
CA ILE A 12 -13.86 5.36 -9.02
C ILE A 12 -14.05 5.48 -7.51
N GLU A 13 -14.06 4.34 -6.84
CA GLU A 13 -14.04 4.27 -5.38
C GLU A 13 -12.60 4.36 -4.87
N ILE A 14 -12.36 5.24 -3.90
CA ILE A 14 -11.07 5.39 -3.24
C ILE A 14 -11.18 4.73 -1.88
N LEU A 15 -10.27 3.79 -1.61
CA LEU A 15 -10.11 3.19 -0.30
C LEU A 15 -9.04 3.95 0.49
N SER A 16 -9.40 4.57 1.61
CA SER A 16 -8.51 5.38 2.44
C SER A 16 -8.47 4.89 3.88
N ASP A 17 -7.59 3.92 4.16
CA ASP A 17 -7.63 3.09 5.38
C ASP A 17 -8.98 2.36 5.49
N GLU A 18 -9.34 1.68 4.41
CA GLU A 18 -10.61 0.97 4.25
C GLU A 18 -10.37 -0.40 3.60
N ALA A 19 -11.24 -1.37 3.92
CA ALA A 19 -11.21 -2.72 3.38
C ALA A 19 -12.58 -3.08 2.78
N ILE A 20 -12.57 -3.69 1.61
CA ILE A 20 -13.79 -4.18 0.93
C ILE A 20 -13.63 -5.65 0.55
N LEU A 21 -14.67 -6.44 0.74
CA LEU A 21 -14.74 -7.82 0.25
C LEU A 21 -15.19 -7.78 -1.22
N LEU A 22 -14.36 -8.30 -2.13
CA LEU A 22 -14.67 -8.38 -3.54
C LEU A 22 -15.03 -9.81 -3.92
N ASP A 23 -16.20 -9.97 -4.56
CA ASP A 23 -16.72 -11.21 -5.12
C ASP A 23 -16.69 -12.43 -4.17
N GLU A 24 -16.81 -12.19 -2.86
CA GLU A 24 -16.63 -13.24 -1.83
C GLU A 24 -15.32 -14.04 -2.04
N ALA A 25 -14.28 -13.38 -2.53
CA ALA A 25 -13.04 -14.00 -2.93
C ALA A 25 -11.84 -13.51 -2.13
N PHE A 26 -11.72 -12.20 -1.91
CA PHE A 26 -10.62 -11.59 -1.16
C PHE A 26 -10.99 -10.20 -0.63
N TYR A 27 -10.31 -9.76 0.42
CA TYR A 27 -10.36 -8.38 0.86
C TYR A 27 -9.33 -7.53 0.13
N LEU A 28 -9.77 -6.43 -0.46
CA LEU A 28 -8.88 -5.37 -0.93
C LEU A 28 -8.79 -4.27 0.13
N ILE A 29 -7.58 -3.99 0.60
CA ILE A 29 -7.30 -3.06 1.69
C ILE A 29 -6.50 -1.88 1.13
N GLY A 30 -7.09 -0.69 1.10
CA GLY A 30 -6.42 0.53 0.69
C GLY A 30 -5.90 1.31 1.89
N ARG A 31 -4.61 1.64 1.92
CA ARG A 31 -4.01 2.47 2.96
C ARG A 31 -3.97 3.94 2.54
N LYS A 32 -4.11 4.84 3.50
CA LYS A 32 -3.67 6.22 3.32
C LYS A 32 -2.17 6.27 3.11
N ASP A 33 -1.70 7.28 2.40
CA ASP A 33 -0.27 7.44 2.14
C ASP A 33 0.49 7.69 3.46
N LEU A 34 1.64 7.04 3.61
CA LEU A 34 2.55 7.27 4.73
C LEU A 34 3.17 8.68 4.67
N SER A 35 3.23 9.29 3.48
CA SER A 35 3.66 10.67 3.27
C SER A 35 2.52 11.51 2.66
N PRO A 36 1.47 11.82 3.44
CA PRO A 36 0.25 12.42 2.91
C PRO A 36 0.50 13.81 2.31
N ILE A 37 0.05 14.00 1.07
CA ILE A 37 0.05 15.26 0.36
C ILE A 37 -1.35 15.56 -0.21
N GLY A 38 -1.58 16.80 -0.64
CA GLY A 38 -2.83 17.18 -1.29
C GLY A 38 -4.04 17.03 -0.37
N TYR A 39 -5.06 16.26 -0.80
CA TYR A 39 -6.31 16.12 -0.04
C TYR A 39 -6.14 15.31 1.25
N GLN A 40 -5.12 14.45 1.34
CA GLN A 40 -4.84 13.69 2.56
C GLN A 40 -4.22 14.58 3.64
N GLY A 41 -3.50 15.66 3.27
CA GLY A 41 -3.08 16.72 4.19
C GLY A 41 -2.49 16.21 5.51
N THR A 42 -3.20 16.46 6.62
CA THR A 42 -2.83 16.03 7.99
C THR A 42 -3.63 14.82 8.48
N MET A 43 -4.33 14.10 7.59
CA MET A 43 -5.07 12.91 7.97
C MET A 43 -4.10 11.86 8.49
N LEU A 44 -4.38 11.36 9.70
CA LEU A 44 -3.60 10.30 10.28
C LEU A 44 -3.90 9.00 9.55
N ARG A 45 -2.84 8.30 9.16
CA ARG A 45 -2.86 6.92 8.70
C ARG A 45 -3.14 6.03 9.92
N ALA A 46 -4.13 5.15 9.80
CA ALA A 46 -4.45 4.19 10.84
C ALA A 46 -3.38 3.08 10.92
N ASP A 47 -3.22 2.51 12.12
CA ASP A 47 -2.50 1.24 12.29
C ASP A 47 -3.23 0.14 11.52
N LEU A 48 -2.48 -0.78 10.90
CA LEU A 48 -3.08 -1.84 10.07
C LEU A 48 -4.02 -2.74 10.87
N SER A 49 -3.68 -3.00 12.13
CA SER A 49 -4.49 -3.80 13.05
C SER A 49 -5.89 -3.20 13.32
N ALA A 50 -6.09 -1.90 13.07
CA ALA A 50 -7.41 -1.27 13.15
C ALA A 50 -8.28 -1.52 11.91
N LEU A 51 -7.67 -1.99 10.81
CA LEU A 51 -8.33 -2.27 9.54
C LEU A 51 -8.58 -3.76 9.32
N VAL A 52 -7.78 -4.62 9.93
CA VAL A 52 -7.93 -6.07 9.82
C VAL A 52 -8.84 -6.58 10.95
N ALA A 53 -10.08 -6.89 10.60
CA ALA A 53 -11.05 -7.48 11.51
C ALA A 53 -10.97 -9.01 11.50
N PRO A 54 -11.31 -9.70 12.61
CA PRO A 54 -11.23 -11.17 12.69
C PRO A 54 -12.00 -11.91 11.56
N GLU A 55 -13.15 -11.38 11.14
CA GLU A 55 -13.95 -11.93 10.03
C GLU A 55 -13.21 -11.95 8.69
N MET A 56 -12.22 -11.06 8.51
CA MET A 56 -11.45 -10.97 7.27
C MET A 56 -10.55 -12.19 7.07
N THR A 57 -10.13 -12.85 8.16
CA THR A 57 -9.25 -14.04 8.13
C THR A 57 -9.83 -15.24 7.37
N SER A 58 -11.11 -15.22 7.03
CA SER A 58 -11.76 -16.26 6.20
C SER A 58 -11.45 -16.12 4.71
N TYR A 59 -10.88 -14.99 4.28
CA TYR A 59 -10.54 -14.70 2.89
C TYR A 59 -9.10 -14.13 2.80
N PRO A 60 -8.40 -14.31 1.67
CA PRO A 60 -7.13 -13.65 1.44
C PRO A 60 -7.24 -12.12 1.57
N GLY A 61 -6.30 -11.49 2.28
CA GLY A 61 -6.15 -10.05 2.39
C GLY A 61 -5.08 -9.52 1.43
N ILE A 62 -5.48 -8.65 0.49
CA ILE A 62 -4.58 -7.95 -0.42
C ILE A 62 -4.51 -6.48 -0.01
N LEU A 63 -3.36 -6.06 0.48
CA LEU A 63 -3.09 -4.68 0.87
C LEU A 63 -2.39 -3.94 -0.27
N THR A 64 -2.94 -2.78 -0.63
CA THR A 64 -2.27 -1.83 -1.54
C THR A 64 -1.75 -0.66 -0.72
N ASP A 65 -0.44 -0.46 -0.76
CA ASP A 65 0.24 0.67 -0.15
C ASP A 65 0.88 1.54 -1.25
N HIS A 66 0.90 2.86 -1.07
CA HIS A 66 1.50 3.72 -2.08
C HIS A 66 3.01 3.47 -2.19
N GLN A 67 3.67 3.35 -1.05
CA GLN A 67 5.10 3.15 -0.90
C GLN A 67 5.40 2.02 0.09
N PRO A 68 6.58 1.39 0.06
CA PRO A 68 6.94 0.41 1.08
C PRO A 68 7.00 1.11 2.45
N SER A 69 6.30 0.52 3.40
CA SER A 69 6.36 0.83 4.83
C SER A 69 7.30 -0.16 5.52
N PRO A 70 7.71 0.08 6.78
CA PRO A 70 8.44 -0.91 7.56
C PRO A 70 7.75 -2.27 7.56
N LEU A 71 8.52 -3.36 7.47
CA LEU A 71 7.98 -4.72 7.40
C LEU A 71 7.12 -5.07 8.62
N SER A 72 7.41 -4.46 9.77
CA SER A 72 6.63 -4.60 11.01
C SER A 72 5.18 -4.14 10.89
N ASP A 73 4.86 -3.31 9.89
CA ASP A 73 3.55 -2.66 9.75
C ASP A 73 2.58 -3.47 8.88
N TYR A 74 3.03 -4.60 8.33
CA TYR A 74 2.29 -5.44 7.38
C TYR A 74 1.76 -6.75 7.98
N GLN A 75 1.54 -6.78 9.29
CA GLN A 75 0.98 -7.95 9.97
C GLN A 75 -0.47 -8.23 9.54
N ASP A 76 -0.86 -9.50 9.59
CA ASP A 76 -2.24 -9.99 9.40
C ASP A 76 -2.83 -9.76 7.98
N VAL A 77 -1.98 -9.64 6.96
CA VAL A 77 -2.39 -9.58 5.53
C VAL A 77 -1.55 -10.54 4.69
N ASP A 78 -2.13 -11.12 3.62
CA ASP A 78 -1.44 -12.17 2.86
C ASP A 78 -0.50 -11.62 1.78
N LEU A 79 -0.93 -10.56 1.08
CA LEU A 79 -0.20 -9.97 -0.04
C LEU A 79 -0.18 -8.44 0.08
N ILE A 80 1.02 -7.86 -0.03
CA ILE A 80 1.26 -6.43 -0.02
C ILE A 80 1.80 -6.01 -1.38
N LEU A 81 1.16 -5.01 -1.99
CA LEU A 81 1.55 -4.42 -3.25
C LEU A 81 1.95 -2.95 -3.06
N SER A 82 3.21 -2.63 -3.35
CA SER A 82 3.76 -1.27 -3.19
C SER A 82 4.53 -0.79 -4.44
N ARG A 83 4.77 0.53 -4.51
CA ARG A 83 5.50 1.21 -5.59
C ARG A 83 6.29 2.40 -5.05
N HIS A 84 6.40 3.51 -5.78
CA HIS A 84 6.97 4.79 -5.31
C HIS A 84 8.49 4.79 -5.02
N THR A 85 9.21 3.69 -5.21
CA THR A 85 10.66 3.69 -4.98
C THR A 85 11.44 4.34 -6.11
N HIS A 86 10.85 4.50 -7.30
CA HIS A 86 11.49 5.05 -8.50
C HIS A 86 12.79 4.30 -8.85
N HIS A 87 12.85 3.01 -8.51
CA HIS A 87 14.08 2.21 -8.57
C HIS A 87 14.63 2.18 -9.99
N GLY A 88 15.80 2.79 -10.18
CA GLY A 88 16.53 2.79 -11.45
C GLY A 88 16.08 3.83 -12.48
N GLN A 89 15.19 4.78 -12.16
CA GLN A 89 14.85 5.88 -13.08
C GLN A 89 16.01 6.86 -13.31
N LEU A 90 16.85 7.08 -12.29
CA LEU A 90 18.05 7.91 -12.38
C LEU A 90 19.23 7.18 -11.74
N PHE A 91 20.34 7.04 -12.45
CA PHE A 91 21.57 6.49 -11.88
C PHE A 91 22.32 7.58 -11.09
N PRO A 92 22.82 7.31 -9.86
CA PRO A 92 22.80 6.05 -9.12
C PRO A 92 21.74 6.02 -7.99
N PHE A 93 20.57 6.62 -8.19
CA PHE A 93 19.58 6.82 -7.13
C PHE A 93 19.02 5.51 -6.54
N ASN A 94 19.11 4.41 -7.29
CA ASN A 94 18.80 3.06 -6.80
C ASN A 94 19.66 2.64 -5.58
N LEU A 95 20.83 3.26 -5.37
CA LEU A 95 21.62 3.03 -4.15
C LEU A 95 21.01 3.73 -2.93
N VAL A 96 20.37 4.88 -3.13
CA VAL A 96 19.70 5.65 -2.07
C VAL A 96 18.43 4.94 -1.63
N THR A 97 17.61 4.49 -2.60
CA THR A 97 16.35 3.75 -2.32
C THR A 97 16.64 2.46 -1.56
N LYS A 98 17.67 1.72 -1.97
CA LYS A 98 18.11 0.50 -1.31
C LYS A 98 18.61 0.71 0.12
N ALA A 99 19.12 1.90 0.43
CA ALA A 99 19.53 2.25 1.79
C ALA A 99 18.36 2.72 2.67
N PHE A 100 17.26 3.18 2.06
CA PHE A 100 16.11 3.73 2.76
C PHE A 100 15.02 2.69 3.06
N TYR A 101 14.73 1.79 2.10
CA TYR A 101 13.69 0.78 2.25
C TYR A 101 14.27 -0.60 2.56
N GLU A 102 13.55 -1.38 3.37
CA GLU A 102 13.87 -2.79 3.62
C GLU A 102 13.73 -3.65 2.35
N ILE A 103 12.79 -3.27 1.47
CA ILE A 103 12.68 -3.75 0.10
C ILE A 103 12.31 -2.56 -0.81
N ASP A 104 13.18 -2.24 -1.78
CA ASP A 104 12.96 -1.13 -2.71
C ASP A 104 12.55 -1.58 -4.13
N TYR A 105 12.66 -2.87 -4.44
CA TYR A 105 12.20 -3.48 -5.70
C TYR A 105 12.15 -5.01 -5.61
N GLY A 106 11.16 -5.64 -6.24
CA GLY A 106 11.07 -7.10 -6.39
C GLY A 106 10.10 -7.75 -5.41
N HIS A 107 10.45 -8.94 -4.94
CA HIS A 107 9.63 -9.76 -4.05
C HIS A 107 10.39 -10.11 -2.77
N LEU A 108 9.70 -10.06 -1.64
CA LEU A 108 10.19 -10.53 -0.35
C LEU A 108 9.05 -11.26 0.38
N GLN A 109 9.39 -12.38 1.03
CA GLN A 109 8.51 -13.04 1.98
C GLN A 109 8.96 -12.68 3.39
N ALA A 110 8.06 -12.08 4.18
CA ALA A 110 8.32 -11.79 5.58
C ALA A 110 8.44 -13.09 6.39
N ALA A 111 9.15 -13.05 7.52
CA ALA A 111 9.33 -14.22 8.38
C ALA A 111 7.99 -14.76 8.93
N SER A 112 7.00 -13.88 9.09
CA SER A 112 5.62 -14.19 9.50
C SER A 112 4.76 -14.77 8.36
N GLY A 113 5.25 -14.74 7.11
CA GLY A 113 4.66 -15.43 5.97
C GLY A 113 4.11 -14.52 4.87
N GLU A 114 3.91 -13.24 5.17
CA GLU A 114 3.32 -12.24 4.26
C GLU A 114 4.17 -12.06 3.00
N GLN A 115 3.50 -11.95 1.85
CA GLN A 115 4.15 -11.76 0.55
C GLN A 115 4.18 -10.28 0.19
N ILE A 116 5.35 -9.72 -0.11
CA ILE A 116 5.52 -8.30 -0.42
C ILE A 116 6.09 -8.17 -1.82
N ILE A 117 5.40 -7.41 -2.68
CA ILE A 117 5.84 -7.12 -4.04
C ILE A 117 5.95 -5.60 -4.21
N VAL A 118 7.16 -5.14 -4.50
CA VAL A 118 7.46 -3.74 -4.78
C VAL A 118 7.82 -3.57 -6.24
N SER A 119 6.97 -2.88 -6.99
CA SER A 119 7.29 -2.47 -8.35
C SER A 119 8.23 -1.25 -8.32
N SER A 120 8.99 -1.02 -9.39
CA SER A 120 9.92 0.12 -9.47
C SER A 120 9.21 1.47 -9.39
N GLY A 121 7.91 1.53 -9.66
CA GLY A 121 7.19 2.76 -9.97
C GLY A 121 7.64 3.36 -11.30
N VAL A 122 6.76 4.14 -11.93
CA VAL A 122 7.06 4.95 -13.13
C VAL A 122 6.27 6.24 -13.03
N GLY A 123 6.89 7.37 -13.39
CA GLY A 123 6.29 8.70 -13.35
C GLY A 123 6.88 9.61 -12.27
N THR A 124 6.31 10.80 -12.13
CA THR A 124 6.54 11.83 -11.10
C THR A 124 5.24 12.57 -10.85
#